data_AF-A0A0A0KAJ6-F1
#
_entry.id   AF-A0A0A0KAJ6-F1
#
_cell.length_a   1.000
_cell.length_b   1.000
_cell.length_c   1.000
_cell.angle_alpha   90.00
_cell.angle_beta   90.00
_cell.angle_gamma   90.00
#
_symmetry.space_group_name_H-M   'P 1'
#
loop_
_entity.id
_entity.type
_entity.pdbx_description
1 polymer ?
#
loop_
_entity_poly.entity_id
_entity_poly.type
_entity_poly.pdbx_seq_one_letter_code
_entity_poly.pdbx_strand_id
1 'polypeptide(L)'
;MTSMASTKTQLLARWRAIEEEDDTGHGTIQPHRFQQLKEEWFADAFTYLISLPQESHIWCGSWDIMGPLLETFYNYFKDESDDSPLRRLWKRISMEMNQCIQCVCQHHQAKDMYSSEYEMSSIGPLLDVLRRLDEERVTQYLRNINHRISQGEYDAAQDNSEVVSVVYEVNFRPQLLPPLPNFISTHLSDEFYFQYFSSYC
;
A
#
# COMPACT_ATOMS: atom_id res chain seq x y z
N MET A 1 31.23 5.25 -3.46
CA MET A 1 30.74 6.52 -2.89
C MET A 1 29.51 6.18 -2.07
N THR A 2 29.57 6.37 -0.75
CA THR A 2 28.42 6.19 0.15
C THR A 2 27.41 7.30 -0.13
N SER A 3 26.34 6.97 -0.84
CA SER A 3 25.16 7.85 -0.97
C SER A 3 24.68 8.21 0.43
N MET A 4 24.57 9.50 0.76
CA MET A 4 23.89 9.94 1.98
C MET A 4 22.42 9.56 1.84
N ALA A 5 21.88 8.82 2.81
CA ALA A 5 20.46 8.49 2.83
C ALA A 5 19.63 9.78 2.78
N SER A 6 18.80 9.91 1.76
CA SER A 6 17.93 11.09 1.59
C SER A 6 16.94 11.17 2.75
N THR A 7 16.77 12.36 3.32
CA THR A 7 15.74 12.61 4.33
C THR A 7 14.37 12.74 3.68
N LYS A 8 13.31 12.48 4.46
CA LYS A 8 11.92 12.71 4.03
C LYS A 8 11.72 14.09 3.40
N THR A 9 12.18 15.14 4.07
CA THR A 9 12.03 16.53 3.61
C THR A 9 12.72 16.78 2.27
N GLN A 10 13.91 16.21 2.06
CA GLN A 10 14.63 16.33 0.79
C GLN A 10 13.91 15.61 -0.34
N LEU A 11 13.38 14.40 -0.09
CA LEU A 11 12.59 13.66 -1.09
C LEU A 11 11.34 14.45 -1.49
N LEU A 12 10.59 14.98 -0.53
CA LEU A 12 9.38 15.76 -0.82
C LEU A 12 9.67 17.08 -1.54
N ALA A 13 10.81 17.73 -1.25
CA ALA A 13 11.21 18.93 -1.97
C ALA A 13 11.59 18.62 -3.42
N ARG A 14 12.32 17.52 -3.65
CA ARG A 14 12.68 17.05 -4.99
C ARG A 14 11.45 16.64 -5.81
N TRP A 15 10.50 15.92 -5.19
CA TRP A 15 9.27 15.51 -5.88
C TRP A 15 8.47 16.73 -6.37
N ARG A 16 8.25 17.70 -5.48
CA ARG A 16 7.55 18.95 -5.85
C ARG A 16 8.24 19.70 -6.99
N ALA A 17 9.57 19.75 -6.99
CA ALA A 17 10.31 20.38 -8.08
C ALA A 17 10.12 19.63 -9.42
N ILE A 18 10.04 18.29 -9.38
CA ILE A 18 9.75 17.47 -10.58
C ILE A 18 8.33 17.76 -11.08
N GLU A 19 7.33 17.82 -10.20
CA GLU A 19 5.93 18.11 -10.56
C GLU A 19 5.76 19.52 -11.16
N GLU A 20 6.35 20.55 -10.54
CA GLU A 20 6.30 21.94 -11.03
C GLU A 20 6.95 22.09 -12.42
N GLU A 21 7.96 21.27 -12.73
CA GLU A 21 8.61 21.24 -14.04
C GLU A 21 7.79 20.51 -15.11
N ASP A 22 6.91 19.58 -14.75
CA ASP A 22 5.98 18.89 -15.67
C ASP A 22 4.81 19.81 -16.07
N ASP A 23 4.21 20.49 -15.08
CA ASP A 23 3.02 21.34 -15.27
C ASP A 23 3.30 22.62 -16.08
N THR A 24 4.53 23.14 -16.04
CA THR A 24 4.83 24.44 -16.64
C THR A 24 4.87 24.44 -18.16
N GLY A 25 4.87 23.27 -18.84
CA GLY A 25 4.80 23.15 -20.31
C GLY A 25 5.91 23.87 -21.10
N HIS A 26 6.80 24.56 -20.39
CA HIS A 26 7.98 25.22 -20.92
C HIS A 26 9.04 24.14 -21.03
N GLY A 27 9.16 23.51 -22.20
CA GLY A 27 10.06 22.38 -22.47
C GLY A 27 11.56 22.67 -22.30
N THR A 28 12.01 23.05 -21.11
CA THR A 28 13.40 23.32 -20.74
C THR A 28 14.14 22.06 -20.32
N ILE A 29 13.41 21.02 -19.89
CA ILE A 29 13.98 19.71 -19.61
C ILE A 29 13.69 18.77 -20.77
N GLN A 30 14.76 18.24 -21.36
CA GLN A 30 14.65 17.15 -22.34
C GLN A 30 13.92 15.98 -21.67
N PRO A 31 12.94 15.31 -22.33
CA PRO A 31 12.17 14.21 -21.74
C PRO A 31 13.02 13.15 -21.02
N HIS A 32 14.23 12.92 -21.54
CA HIS A 32 15.22 12.05 -20.94
C HIS A 32 15.66 12.49 -19.53
N ARG A 33 15.88 13.78 -19.32
CA ARG A 33 16.29 14.32 -18.01
C ARG A 33 15.15 14.28 -17.00
N PHE A 34 13.91 14.51 -17.41
CA PHE A 34 12.75 14.35 -16.53
C PHE A 34 12.62 12.90 -16.05
N GLN A 35 12.71 11.96 -16.98
CA GLN A 35 12.70 10.53 -16.66
C GLN A 35 13.84 10.15 -15.71
N GLN A 36 15.06 10.66 -15.93
CA GLN A 36 16.19 10.43 -15.02
C GLN A 36 15.94 10.97 -13.62
N LEU A 37 15.39 12.18 -13.47
CA LEU A 37 15.08 12.75 -12.16
C LEU A 37 14.04 11.91 -11.40
N LYS A 38 13.01 11.40 -12.10
CA LYS A 38 12.03 10.49 -11.53
C LYS A 38 12.67 9.17 -11.10
N GLU A 39 13.50 8.56 -11.95
CA GLU A 39 14.19 7.31 -11.63
C GLU A 39 15.12 7.45 -10.41
N GLU A 40 15.91 8.52 -10.35
CA GLU A 40 16.74 8.83 -9.19
C GLU A 40 15.89 9.04 -7.93
N TRP A 41 14.77 9.77 -8.06
CA TRP A 41 13.85 9.97 -6.94
C TRP A 41 13.23 8.65 -6.46
N PHE A 42 12.77 7.79 -7.37
CA PHE A 42 12.19 6.49 -7.02
C PHE A 42 13.20 5.59 -6.30
N ALA A 43 14.46 5.57 -6.76
CA ALA A 43 15.52 4.78 -6.11
C ALA A 43 15.80 5.27 -4.68
N ASP A 44 15.88 6.59 -4.48
CA ASP A 44 16.12 7.18 -3.16
C ASP A 44 14.89 7.03 -2.24
N ALA A 45 13.68 7.20 -2.76
CA ALA A 45 12.42 7.00 -2.05
C ALA A 45 12.28 5.55 -1.58
N PHE A 46 12.54 4.58 -2.45
CA PHE A 46 12.56 3.16 -2.09
C PHE A 46 13.55 2.88 -0.96
N THR A 47 14.79 3.39 -1.10
CA THR A 47 15.85 3.19 -0.10
C THR A 47 15.44 3.79 1.25
N TYR A 48 14.88 4.99 1.26
CA TYR A 48 14.35 5.64 2.45
C TYR A 48 13.25 4.78 3.09
N LEU A 49 12.20 4.41 2.35
CA LEU A 49 11.06 3.66 2.89
C LEU A 49 11.44 2.30 3.46
N ILE A 50 12.30 1.54 2.76
CA ILE A 50 12.75 0.23 3.24
C ILE A 50 13.70 0.32 4.43
N SER A 51 14.41 1.45 4.59
CA SER A 51 15.27 1.68 5.75
C SER A 51 14.51 2.06 7.04
N LEU A 52 13.22 2.35 6.94
CA LEU A 52 12.42 2.73 8.11
C LEU A 52 12.29 1.54 9.11
N PRO A 53 12.34 1.82 10.43
CA PRO A 53 12.09 0.82 11.46
C PRO A 53 10.76 0.09 11.26
N GLN A 54 10.61 -1.14 11.75
CA GLN A 54 9.38 -1.92 11.58
C GLN A 54 8.16 -1.25 12.22
N GLU A 55 8.39 -0.53 13.31
CA GLU A 55 7.39 0.20 14.08
C GLU A 55 6.95 1.50 13.38
N SER A 56 7.72 1.97 12.40
CA SER A 56 7.41 3.15 11.60
C SER A 56 6.69 2.75 10.32
N HIS A 57 5.35 2.70 10.39
CA HIS A 57 4.56 2.31 9.23
C HIS A 57 4.69 3.31 8.08
N ILE A 58 4.96 2.81 6.89
CA ILE A 58 5.18 3.59 5.67
C ILE A 58 3.94 4.41 5.34
N TRP A 59 2.76 3.79 5.33
CA TRP A 59 1.50 4.47 5.02
C TRP A 59 1.04 5.43 6.11
N CYS A 60 1.39 5.23 7.38
CA CYS A 60 1.04 6.21 8.42
C CYS A 60 1.96 7.42 8.41
N GLY A 61 3.27 7.20 8.26
CA GLY A 61 4.29 8.23 8.47
C GLY A 61 4.88 8.85 7.21
N SER A 62 4.81 8.17 6.07
CA SER A 62 5.46 8.57 4.80
C SER A 62 4.56 8.33 3.59
N TRP A 63 3.23 8.47 3.75
CA TRP A 63 2.25 8.32 2.66
C TRP A 63 2.50 9.27 1.48
N ASP A 64 3.02 10.46 1.77
CA ASP A 64 3.42 11.51 0.83
C ASP A 64 4.64 11.14 -0.03
N ILE A 65 5.39 10.11 0.37
CA ILE A 65 6.44 9.50 -0.46
C ILE A 65 5.92 8.21 -1.09
N MET A 66 5.19 7.39 -0.33
CA MET A 66 4.67 6.11 -0.81
C MET A 66 3.67 6.28 -1.95
N GLY A 67 2.83 7.32 -1.90
CA GLY A 67 1.83 7.66 -2.92
C GLY A 67 2.46 7.77 -4.30
N PRO A 68 3.35 8.76 -4.56
CA PRO A 68 4.04 8.88 -5.84
C PRO A 68 4.84 7.64 -6.24
N LEU A 69 5.43 6.93 -5.27
CA LEU A 69 6.19 5.71 -5.55
C LEU A 69 5.31 4.58 -6.10
N LEU A 70 3.98 4.62 -5.90
CA LEU A 70 3.06 3.65 -6.50
C LEU A 70 3.14 3.62 -8.03
N GLU A 71 3.56 4.71 -8.69
CA GLU A 71 3.78 4.71 -10.14
C GLU A 71 4.71 3.57 -10.59
N THR A 72 5.69 3.22 -9.77
CA THR A 72 6.64 2.14 -10.11
C THR A 72 5.95 0.77 -10.21
N PHE A 73 4.78 0.59 -9.60
CA PHE A 73 4.03 -0.67 -9.62
C PHE A 73 3.42 -1.00 -10.98
N TYR A 74 3.39 -0.08 -11.96
CA TYR A 74 3.01 -0.42 -13.35
C TYR A 74 3.76 -1.63 -13.89
N ASN A 75 5.01 -1.81 -13.45
CA ASN A 75 5.89 -2.88 -13.89
C ASN A 75 6.01 -4.03 -12.88
N TYR A 76 5.19 -4.06 -11.83
CA TYR A 76 5.31 -5.04 -10.74
C TYR A 76 5.34 -6.49 -11.24
N PHE A 77 4.41 -6.86 -12.12
CA PHE A 77 4.33 -8.22 -12.68
C PHE A 77 5.29 -8.47 -13.84
N LYS A 78 6.04 -7.47 -14.31
CA LYS A 78 7.05 -7.65 -15.35
C LYS A 78 8.38 -8.16 -14.79
N ASP A 79 8.62 -7.94 -13.50
CA ASP A 79 9.77 -8.48 -12.79
C ASP A 79 9.40 -9.75 -12.04
N GLU A 80 9.85 -10.89 -12.57
CA GLU A 80 9.63 -12.22 -11.98
C GLU A 80 10.62 -12.54 -10.85
N SER A 81 11.62 -11.68 -10.61
CA SER A 81 12.57 -11.90 -9.52
C SER A 81 11.89 -11.74 -8.17
N ASP A 82 11.98 -12.75 -7.31
CA ASP A 82 11.50 -12.70 -5.93
C ASP A 82 12.23 -11.65 -5.08
N ASP A 83 13.47 -11.31 -5.46
CA ASP A 83 14.29 -10.28 -4.81
C ASP A 83 14.04 -8.87 -5.35
N SER A 84 13.01 -8.66 -6.17
CA SER A 84 12.74 -7.34 -6.74
C SER A 84 12.46 -6.30 -5.64
N PRO A 85 12.95 -5.06 -5.80
CA PRO A 85 12.66 -3.97 -4.89
C PRO A 85 11.15 -3.81 -4.63
N LEU A 86 10.33 -3.88 -5.68
CA LEU A 86 8.89 -3.71 -5.56
C LEU A 86 8.22 -4.82 -4.75
N ARG A 87 8.64 -6.09 -4.90
CA ARG A 87 8.12 -7.20 -4.07
C ARG A 87 8.51 -7.02 -2.60
N ARG A 88 9.74 -6.57 -2.33
CA ARG A 88 10.18 -6.27 -0.96
C ARG A 88 9.36 -5.16 -0.32
N LEU A 89 9.11 -4.07 -1.05
CA LEU A 89 8.27 -2.98 -0.59
C LEU A 89 6.82 -3.44 -0.40
N TRP A 90 6.25 -4.14 -1.38
CA TRP A 90 4.90 -4.66 -1.31
C TRP A 90 4.71 -5.58 -0.10
N LYS A 91 5.63 -6.51 0.13
CA LYS A 91 5.62 -7.37 1.31
C LYS A 91 5.62 -6.56 2.60
N ARG A 92 6.47 -5.53 2.69
CA ARG A 92 6.56 -4.66 3.86
C ARG A 92 5.25 -3.93 4.13
N ILE A 93 4.71 -3.20 3.15
CA ILE A 93 3.45 -2.44 3.35
C ILE A 93 2.24 -3.36 3.51
N SER A 94 2.27 -4.56 2.92
CA SER A 94 1.24 -5.58 3.12
C SER A 94 1.18 -6.03 4.58
N MET A 95 2.34 -6.23 5.23
CA MET A 95 2.38 -6.60 6.64
C MET A 95 1.84 -5.48 7.54
N GLU A 96 2.18 -4.23 7.23
CA GLU A 96 1.68 -3.06 7.96
C GLU A 96 0.16 -2.89 7.81
N MET A 97 -0.36 -2.98 6.59
CA MET A 97 -1.81 -2.95 6.32
C MET A 97 -2.54 -4.10 7.01
N ASN A 98 -1.88 -5.25 7.18
CA ASN A 98 -2.48 -6.36 7.91
C ASN A 98 -2.73 -6.02 9.39
N GLN A 99 -1.94 -5.12 9.99
CA GLN A 99 -2.00 -4.85 11.43
C GLN A 99 -2.52 -3.45 11.76
N CYS A 100 -2.72 -2.59 10.75
CA CYS A 100 -3.01 -1.18 10.95
C CYS A 100 -4.10 -0.67 9.98
N ILE A 101 -5.28 -0.38 10.53
CA ILE A 101 -6.40 0.21 9.77
C ILE A 101 -6.00 1.51 9.09
N GLN A 102 -5.21 2.38 9.76
CA GLN A 102 -4.78 3.63 9.15
C GLN A 102 -3.93 3.39 7.89
N CYS A 103 -3.10 2.34 7.85
CA CYS A 103 -2.36 1.98 6.65
C CYS A 103 -3.31 1.58 5.51
N VAL A 104 -4.34 0.79 5.81
CA VAL A 104 -5.38 0.40 4.86
C VAL A 104 -6.08 1.65 4.31
N CYS A 105 -6.53 2.56 5.18
CA CYS A 105 -7.19 3.80 4.77
C CYS A 105 -6.32 4.63 3.84
N GLN A 106 -5.05 4.85 4.20
CA GLN A 106 -4.12 5.70 3.42
C GLN A 106 -3.78 5.06 2.06
N HIS A 107 -3.58 3.74 2.02
CA HIS A 107 -3.36 3.00 0.76
C HIS A 107 -4.55 3.14 -0.19
N HIS A 108 -5.76 2.93 0.30
CA HIS A 108 -6.98 3.05 -0.51
C HIS A 108 -7.27 4.49 -0.90
N GLN A 109 -7.00 5.46 -0.01
CA GLN A 109 -7.12 6.88 -0.32
C GLN A 109 -6.15 7.29 -1.44
N ALA A 110 -4.91 6.82 -1.43
CA ALA A 110 -3.96 7.08 -2.50
C ALA A 110 -4.46 6.53 -3.86
N LYS A 111 -5.01 5.31 -3.88
CA LYS A 111 -5.63 4.73 -5.08
C LYS A 111 -6.83 5.54 -5.57
N ASP A 112 -7.66 6.02 -4.66
CA ASP A 112 -8.84 6.83 -4.97
C ASP A 112 -8.40 8.20 -5.56
N MET A 113 -7.33 8.82 -5.02
CA MET A 113 -6.72 10.03 -5.58
C MET A 113 -6.25 9.82 -7.02
N TYR A 114 -5.52 8.73 -7.30
CA TYR A 114 -5.09 8.38 -8.66
C TYR A 114 -6.26 8.27 -9.64
N SER A 115 -7.37 7.68 -9.22
CA SER A 115 -8.57 7.58 -10.05
C SER A 115 -9.27 8.92 -10.29
N SER A 116 -9.11 9.89 -9.39
CA SER A 116 -9.74 11.21 -9.50
C SER A 116 -8.89 12.26 -10.20
N GLU A 117 -7.56 12.15 -10.11
CA GLU A 117 -6.61 13.15 -10.61
C GLU A 117 -6.12 12.85 -12.04
N TYR A 118 -6.18 11.58 -12.48
CA TYR A 118 -5.65 11.16 -13.78
C TYR A 118 -6.72 10.56 -14.68
N GLU A 119 -6.53 10.68 -16.00
CA GLU A 119 -7.39 10.02 -16.98
C GLU A 119 -7.31 8.50 -16.86
N MET A 120 -8.47 7.84 -16.78
CA MET A 120 -8.58 6.39 -16.61
C MET A 120 -7.88 5.57 -17.71
N SER A 121 -7.79 6.11 -18.93
CA SER A 121 -7.06 5.52 -20.06
C SER A 121 -5.55 5.37 -19.76
N SER A 122 -4.99 6.31 -19.01
CA SER A 122 -3.59 6.33 -18.59
C SER A 122 -3.41 5.56 -17.29
N ILE A 123 -4.21 5.85 -16.27
CA ILE A 123 -4.01 5.33 -14.90
C ILE A 123 -4.60 3.95 -14.65
N GLY A 124 -5.59 3.53 -15.46
CA GLY A 124 -6.30 2.26 -15.32
C GLY A 124 -5.39 1.03 -15.18
N PRO A 125 -4.34 0.85 -16.01
CA PRO A 125 -3.46 -0.30 -15.88
C PRO A 125 -2.70 -0.38 -14.54
N LEU A 126 -2.33 0.76 -13.93
CA LEU A 126 -1.74 0.76 -12.58
C LEU A 126 -2.78 0.36 -11.54
N LEU A 127 -3.98 0.94 -11.61
CA LEU A 127 -5.06 0.62 -10.66
C LEU A 127 -5.44 -0.87 -10.74
N ASP A 128 -5.42 -1.48 -11.92
CA ASP A 128 -5.62 -2.91 -12.09
C ASP A 128 -4.52 -3.75 -11.45
N VAL A 129 -3.24 -3.34 -11.58
CA VAL A 129 -2.14 -4.01 -10.85
C VAL A 129 -2.35 -3.91 -9.34
N LEU A 130 -2.60 -2.71 -8.81
CA LEU A 130 -2.80 -2.50 -7.37
C LEU A 130 -4.02 -3.26 -6.84
N ARG A 131 -5.11 -3.30 -7.60
CA ARG A 131 -6.30 -4.08 -7.26
C ARG A 131 -5.98 -5.57 -7.17
N ARG A 132 -5.28 -6.14 -8.14
CA ARG A 132 -4.87 -7.56 -8.10
C ARG A 132 -3.98 -7.85 -6.89
N LEU A 133 -3.05 -6.96 -6.57
CA LEU A 133 -2.18 -7.11 -5.41
C LEU A 133 -2.97 -7.07 -4.09
N ASP A 134 -3.97 -6.20 -3.98
CA ASP A 134 -4.88 -6.16 -2.84
C ASP A 134 -5.71 -7.44 -2.72
N GLU A 135 -6.28 -7.92 -3.83
CA GLU A 135 -7.05 -9.18 -3.87
C GLU A 135 -6.17 -10.36 -3.41
N GLU A 136 -4.94 -10.48 -3.92
CA GLU A 136 -3.97 -11.52 -3.53
C GLU A 136 -3.62 -11.42 -2.04
N ARG A 137 -3.29 -10.22 -1.56
CA ARG A 137 -2.92 -9.96 -0.16
C ARG A 137 -4.05 -10.30 0.80
N VAL A 138 -5.24 -9.74 0.57
CA VAL A 138 -6.42 -9.96 1.42
C VAL A 138 -6.80 -11.43 1.41
N THR A 139 -6.83 -12.08 0.24
CA THR A 139 -7.12 -13.53 0.15
C THR A 139 -6.12 -14.36 0.96
N GLN A 140 -4.82 -14.04 0.89
CA GLN A 140 -3.81 -14.78 1.63
C GLN A 140 -3.98 -14.62 3.15
N TYR A 141 -4.26 -13.41 3.65
CA TYR A 141 -4.49 -13.19 5.07
C TYR A 141 -5.76 -13.88 5.57
N LEU A 142 -6.85 -13.79 4.83
CA LEU A 142 -8.09 -14.51 5.15
C LEU A 142 -7.84 -16.03 5.22
N ARG A 143 -7.07 -16.60 4.28
CA ARG A 143 -6.69 -18.01 4.31
C ARG A 143 -5.86 -18.37 5.53
N ASN A 144 -4.88 -17.54 5.89
CA ASN A 144 -4.03 -17.77 7.07
C ASN A 144 -4.83 -17.72 8.38
N ILE A 145 -5.71 -16.73 8.53
CA ILE A 145 -6.62 -16.60 9.67
C ILE A 145 -7.51 -17.84 9.77
N ASN A 146 -8.19 -18.20 8.67
CA ASN A 146 -9.07 -19.37 8.65
C ASN A 146 -8.31 -20.68 8.94
N HIS A 147 -7.08 -20.79 8.45
CA HIS A 147 -6.24 -21.97 8.74
C HIS A 147 -5.96 -22.08 10.24
N ARG A 148 -5.47 -21.01 10.89
CA ARG A 148 -5.23 -21.00 12.35
C ARG A 148 -6.49 -21.31 13.14
N ILE A 149 -7.64 -20.74 12.78
CA ILE A 149 -8.93 -21.04 13.42
C ILE A 149 -9.27 -22.53 13.28
N SER A 150 -9.13 -23.09 12.07
CA SER A 150 -9.46 -24.50 11.79
C SER A 150 -8.59 -25.50 12.56
N GLN A 151 -7.36 -25.10 12.90
CA GLN A 151 -6.43 -25.91 13.69
C GLN A 151 -6.58 -25.67 15.20
N GLY A 152 -7.43 -24.73 15.63
CA GLY A 152 -7.52 -24.34 17.04
C GLY A 152 -6.30 -23.56 17.54
N GLU A 153 -5.51 -22.98 16.64
CA GLU A 153 -4.28 -22.22 16.92
C GLU A 153 -4.52 -20.72 17.02
N TYR A 154 -5.76 -20.27 16.83
CA TYR A 154 -6.13 -18.86 16.92
C TYR A 154 -6.02 -18.33 18.35
N ASP A 155 -5.22 -17.28 18.54
CA ASP A 155 -5.05 -16.58 19.81
C ASP A 155 -5.61 -15.15 19.69
N ALA A 156 -6.78 -14.91 20.28
CA ALA A 156 -7.42 -13.59 20.27
C ALA A 156 -6.56 -12.48 20.92
N ALA A 157 -5.59 -12.80 21.77
CA ALA A 157 -4.69 -11.78 22.33
C ALA A 157 -3.63 -11.30 21.31
N GLN A 158 -3.28 -12.15 20.33
CA GLN A 158 -2.20 -11.89 19.37
C GLN A 158 -2.73 -11.59 17.96
N ASP A 159 -3.78 -12.28 17.54
CA ASP A 159 -4.28 -12.27 16.17
C ASP A 159 -5.35 -11.19 15.91
N ASN A 160 -5.86 -10.56 16.97
CA ASN A 160 -7.01 -9.65 16.90
C ASN A 160 -6.75 -8.44 16.00
N SER A 161 -5.57 -7.81 16.09
CA SER A 161 -5.24 -6.67 15.21
C SER A 161 -5.28 -7.04 13.72
N GLU A 162 -4.83 -8.26 13.39
CA GLU A 162 -4.87 -8.78 12.02
C GLU A 162 -6.31 -9.02 11.55
N VAL A 163 -7.10 -9.72 12.37
CA VAL A 163 -8.51 -9.98 12.05
C VAL A 163 -9.28 -8.67 11.86
N VAL A 164 -9.14 -7.73 12.79
CA VAL A 164 -9.84 -6.45 12.74
C VAL A 164 -9.45 -5.64 11.51
N SER A 165 -8.16 -5.56 11.17
CA SER A 165 -7.73 -4.80 9.99
C SER A 165 -8.26 -5.39 8.69
N VAL A 166 -8.16 -6.72 8.53
CA VAL A 166 -8.62 -7.41 7.31
C VAL A 166 -10.15 -7.35 7.19
N VAL A 167 -10.86 -7.55 8.30
CA VAL A 167 -12.33 -7.48 8.33
C VAL A 167 -12.80 -6.07 8.05
N TYR A 168 -12.16 -5.05 8.63
CA TYR A 168 -12.41 -3.65 8.28
C TYR A 168 -12.26 -3.46 6.77
N GLU A 169 -11.10 -3.81 6.20
CA GLU A 169 -10.83 -3.60 4.78
C GLU A 169 -11.87 -4.24 3.87
N VAL A 170 -12.21 -5.50 4.14
CA VAL A 170 -13.17 -6.29 3.38
C VAL A 170 -14.59 -5.71 3.45
N ASN A 171 -14.99 -5.18 4.61
CA ASN A 171 -16.29 -4.53 4.75
C ASN A 171 -16.38 -3.22 3.95
N PHE A 172 -15.30 -2.44 3.91
CA PHE A 172 -15.25 -1.16 3.18
C PHE A 172 -14.94 -1.32 1.69
N ARG A 173 -14.37 -2.46 1.28
CA ARG A 173 -14.08 -2.81 -0.12
C ARG A 173 -14.58 -4.22 -0.45
N PRO A 174 -15.91 -4.43 -0.55
CA PRO A 174 -16.48 -5.77 -0.74
C PRO A 174 -15.98 -6.50 -1.99
N GLN A 175 -15.51 -5.77 -3.01
CA GLN A 175 -14.89 -6.36 -4.21
C GLN A 175 -13.61 -7.17 -3.93
N LEU A 176 -12.98 -6.99 -2.76
CA LEU A 176 -11.81 -7.76 -2.33
C LEU A 176 -12.17 -9.11 -1.70
N LEU A 177 -13.46 -9.39 -1.48
CA LEU A 177 -13.90 -10.69 -0.98
C LEU A 177 -13.57 -11.79 -2.00
N PRO A 178 -12.73 -12.78 -1.65
CA PRO A 178 -12.63 -13.97 -2.47
C PRO A 178 -13.97 -14.73 -2.41
N PRO A 179 -14.27 -15.59 -3.40
CA PRO A 179 -15.38 -16.54 -3.33
C PRO A 179 -15.05 -17.66 -2.33
N LEU A 180 -14.88 -17.32 -1.05
CA LEU A 180 -14.69 -18.26 0.06
C LEU A 180 -16.03 -18.51 0.77
N PRO A 181 -16.33 -19.74 1.19
CA PRO A 181 -17.56 -20.03 1.93
C PRO A 181 -17.52 -19.46 3.37
N ASN A 182 -18.41 -18.50 3.62
CA ASN A 182 -19.15 -18.22 4.87
C ASN A 182 -18.52 -18.59 6.23
N PHE A 183 -17.41 -17.96 6.64
CA PHE A 183 -16.95 -18.06 8.04
C PHE A 183 -16.74 -16.74 8.76
N ILE A 184 -16.33 -15.69 8.06
CA ILE A 184 -16.01 -14.40 8.72
C ILE A 184 -17.27 -13.64 9.14
N SER A 185 -18.41 -13.91 8.49
CA SER A 185 -19.69 -13.30 8.83
C SER A 185 -20.32 -13.83 10.12
N THR A 186 -19.95 -15.01 10.62
CA THR A 186 -20.67 -15.69 11.71
C THR A 186 -19.99 -15.63 13.08
N HIS A 187 -18.69 -15.31 13.14
CA HIS A 187 -17.96 -15.22 14.41
C HIS A 187 -17.59 -13.80 14.85
N LEU A 188 -17.75 -12.80 13.99
CA LEU A 188 -17.35 -11.41 14.27
C LEU A 188 -18.52 -10.41 14.31
N SER A 189 -19.75 -10.85 14.03
CA SER A 189 -20.89 -9.95 13.87
C SER A 189 -21.44 -9.39 15.18
N ASP A 190 -21.27 -10.07 16.32
CA ASP A 190 -22.07 -9.74 17.50
C ASP A 190 -21.25 -9.11 18.65
N GLU A 191 -20.02 -9.57 18.93
CA GLU A 191 -19.19 -8.99 20.00
C GLU A 191 -18.19 -7.92 19.51
N PHE A 192 -17.63 -8.08 18.30
CA PHE A 192 -16.62 -7.15 17.76
C PHE A 192 -17.21 -5.85 17.20
N TYR A 193 -18.41 -5.93 16.61
CA TYR A 193 -19.06 -4.80 15.95
C TYR A 193 -19.43 -3.67 16.93
N PHE A 194 -19.93 -4.02 18.12
CA PHE A 194 -20.46 -3.04 19.08
C PHE A 194 -19.37 -2.36 19.93
N GLN A 195 -18.27 -3.05 20.21
CA GLN A 195 -17.28 -2.55 21.16
C GLN A 195 -16.24 -1.61 20.52
N TYR A 196 -15.98 -1.73 19.20
CA TYR A 196 -14.94 -0.96 18.51
C TYR A 196 -15.46 0.17 17.60
N PHE A 197 -16.58 -0.02 16.88
CA PHE A 197 -17.05 0.99 15.92
C PHE A 197 -17.80 2.18 16.56
N SER A 198 -18.17 2.10 17.84
CA SER A 198 -18.75 3.22 18.59
C SER A 198 -17.73 4.31 18.97
N SER A 199 -16.42 4.05 18.83
CA SER A 199 -15.37 4.94 19.36
C SER A 199 -14.52 5.63 18.29
N TYR A 200 -14.76 5.35 17.00
CA TYR A 200 -13.96 5.86 15.88
C TYR A 200 -14.78 6.57 14.79
N CYS A 201 -16.00 7.00 15.14
CA CYS A 201 -16.78 8.02 14.42
C CYS A 201 -17.17 9.12 15.42
#